data_AF-A0A6I1DXN0-F1
#
_entry.id   AF-A0A6I1DXN0-F1
#
_cell.length_a   1.000
_cell.length_b   1.000
_cell.length_c   1.000
_cell.angle_alpha   90.00
_cell.angle_beta   90.00
_cell.angle_gamma   90.00
#
_symmetry.space_group_name_H-M   'P 1'
#
loop_
_entity.id
_entity.type
_entity.pdbx_description
1 polymer ?
#
loop_
_entity_poly.entity_id
_entity_poly.type
_entity_poly.pdbx_seq_one_letter_code
_entity_poly.pdbx_strand_id
1 'polypeptide(L)'
;MALANRKIGYDEVVTRDIHFPMNIENVARHWFGNDPWSTHWMNAILAAVPDGERWVMNSARRQLSKLDDPEVLNAAKEFIRQERIH
;
A
#
# COMPACT_ATOMS: atom_id res chain seq x y z
N MET A 1 20.52 -21.14 -11.95
CA MET A 1 19.37 -22.02 -12.21
C MET A 1 18.33 -22.07 -11.07
N ALA A 2 18.25 -21.09 -10.15
CA ALA A 2 17.30 -21.14 -9.01
C ALA A 2 16.24 -20.01 -8.98
N LEU A 3 16.21 -19.12 -9.97
CA LEU A 3 15.30 -17.96 -9.98
C LEU A 3 14.15 -18.06 -11.00
N ALA A 4 14.15 -19.05 -11.88
CA ALA A 4 13.21 -19.11 -13.01
C ALA A 4 11.77 -19.53 -12.65
N ASN A 5 11.51 -20.02 -11.43
CA ASN A 5 10.24 -20.68 -11.08
C ASN A 5 9.57 -20.18 -9.79
N ARG A 6 9.94 -19.01 -9.28
CA ARG A 6 9.14 -18.38 -8.22
C ARG A 6 8.16 -17.40 -8.85
N LYS A 7 6.95 -17.88 -9.19
CA LYS A 7 5.77 -17.02 -9.30
C LYS A 7 5.49 -16.46 -7.91
N ILE A 8 6.15 -15.36 -7.57
CA ILE A 8 5.77 -14.57 -6.39
C ILE A 8 4.53 -13.81 -6.81
N GLY A 9 3.36 -14.32 -6.40
CA GLY A 9 2.10 -13.58 -6.22
C GLY A 9 1.67 -12.62 -7.34
N TYR A 10 0.58 -13.03 -7.99
CA TYR A 10 -0.21 -12.34 -9.02
C TYR A 10 0.45 -12.27 -10.42
N ASP A 11 -0.20 -12.94 -11.37
CA ASP A 11 0.13 -12.86 -12.81
C ASP A 11 -0.07 -11.42 -13.35
N GLU A 12 -0.78 -10.56 -12.61
CA GLU A 12 -1.05 -9.17 -12.94
C GLU A 12 -1.26 -8.33 -11.66
N VAL A 13 -0.67 -7.13 -11.60
CA VAL A 13 -0.96 -6.14 -10.56
C VAL A 13 -2.15 -5.30 -11.04
N VAL A 14 -3.25 -5.33 -10.30
CA VAL A 14 -4.49 -4.62 -10.66
C VAL A 14 -4.98 -3.76 -9.50
N THR A 15 -5.20 -2.48 -9.77
CA THR A 15 -5.79 -1.55 -8.81
C THR A 15 -7.24 -1.95 -8.51
N ARG A 16 -7.61 -1.97 -7.23
CA ARG A 16 -9.00 -2.23 -6.79
C ARG A 16 -9.57 -1.00 -6.12
N ASP A 17 -10.82 -0.66 -6.47
CA ASP A 17 -11.59 0.38 -5.80
C ASP A 17 -12.31 -0.24 -4.59
N ILE A 18 -11.66 -0.21 -3.43
CA ILE A 18 -12.15 -0.81 -2.18
C ILE A 18 -12.75 0.29 -1.30
N HIS A 19 -14.00 0.10 -0.88
CA HIS A 19 -14.70 1.00 0.03
C HIS A 19 -14.92 0.31 1.38
N PHE A 20 -14.47 0.94 2.46
CA PHE A 20 -14.72 0.46 3.82
C PHE A 20 -15.94 1.18 4.42
N PRO A 21 -17.01 0.47 4.83
CA PRO A 21 -18.23 1.09 5.37
C PRO A 21 -18.05 1.52 6.83
N MET A 22 -17.02 2.32 7.13
CA MET A 22 -16.69 2.80 8.47
C MET A 22 -17.35 4.15 8.77
N ASN A 23 -17.88 4.31 9.98
CA ASN A 23 -18.47 5.54 10.49
C ASN A 23 -18.25 5.67 12.01
N ILE A 24 -18.64 6.80 12.59
CA ILE A 24 -18.42 7.07 14.02
C ILE A 24 -19.19 6.14 14.96
N GLU A 25 -20.27 5.51 14.47
CA GLU A 25 -21.13 4.62 15.25
C GLU A 25 -20.58 3.19 15.28
N ASN A 26 -19.85 2.76 14.24
CA ASN A 26 -19.37 1.38 14.09
C ASN A 26 -17.85 1.21 14.28
N VAL A 27 -17.08 2.30 14.34
CA VAL A 27 -15.65 2.26 14.65
C VAL A 27 -15.43 2.41 16.15
N ALA A 28 -14.70 1.46 16.75
CA ALA A 28 -14.33 1.53 18.15
C ALA A 28 -13.43 2.76 18.42
N ARG A 29 -13.73 3.51 19.48
CA ARG A 29 -12.91 4.65 19.93
C ARG A 29 -11.45 4.25 20.17
N HIS A 30 -11.22 3.07 20.74
CA HIS A 30 -9.90 2.48 20.94
C HIS A 30 -9.83 1.17 20.15
N TRP A 31 -9.35 1.27 18.91
CA TRP A 31 -9.37 0.17 17.95
C TRP A 31 -8.45 -1.00 18.33
N PHE A 32 -7.47 -0.78 19.22
CA PHE A 32 -6.52 -1.79 19.64
C PHE A 32 -7.00 -2.46 20.92
N GLY A 33 -7.88 -3.46 20.79
CA GLY A 33 -8.38 -4.22 21.94
C GLY A 33 -9.16 -3.40 22.97
N ASN A 34 -9.75 -2.27 22.56
CA ASN A 34 -10.40 -1.31 23.45
C ASN A 34 -9.47 -0.67 24.50
N ASP A 35 -8.15 -0.70 24.29
CA ASP A 35 -7.15 -0.14 25.19
C ASP A 35 -6.63 1.23 24.69
N PRO A 36 -6.77 2.32 25.48
CA PRO A 36 -6.37 3.65 25.04
C PRO A 36 -4.86 3.78 24.84
N TRP A 37 -4.05 3.16 25.71
CA TRP A 37 -2.58 3.27 25.63
C TRP A 37 -2.06 2.64 24.35
N SER A 38 -2.43 1.39 24.08
CA SER A 38 -2.02 0.64 22.90
C SER A 38 -2.49 1.31 21.62
N THR A 39 -3.73 1.82 21.59
CA THR A 39 -4.23 2.61 20.46
C THR A 39 -3.37 3.83 20.19
N HIS A 40 -3.09 4.66 21.21
CA HIS A 40 -2.30 5.88 21.00
C HIS A 40 -0.84 5.60 20.63
N TRP A 41 -0.25 4.55 21.21
CA TRP A 41 1.10 4.11 20.87
C TRP A 41 1.20 3.65 19.40
N MET A 42 0.27 2.80 18.95
CA MET A 42 0.22 2.36 17.55
C MET A 42 -0.06 3.53 16.60
N ASN A 43 -0.97 4.44 16.95
CA ASN A 43 -1.22 5.64 16.16
C ASN A 43 0.06 6.48 15.99
N ALA A 44 0.86 6.65 17.05
CA ALA A 44 2.10 7.42 17.00
C ALA A 44 3.15 6.77 16.08
N ILE A 45 3.28 5.44 16.12
CA ILE A 45 4.19 4.69 15.22
C ILE A 45 3.73 4.82 13.77
N LEU A 46 2.44 4.66 13.53
CA LEU A 46 1.87 4.67 12.18
C LEU A 46 1.72 6.08 11.60
N ALA A 47 1.82 7.13 12.42
CA ALA A 47 1.66 8.52 11.96
C ALA A 47 2.67 8.92 10.86
N ALA A 48 3.85 8.29 10.82
CA ALA A 48 4.86 8.55 9.80
C ALA A 48 4.65 7.77 8.49
N VAL A 49 3.80 6.74 8.50
CA VAL A 49 3.58 5.86 7.35
C VAL A 49 3.06 6.62 6.13
N PRO A 50 2.05 7.52 6.23
CA PRO A 50 1.56 8.25 5.06
C PRO A 50 2.61 9.10 4.33
N ASP A 51 3.59 9.65 5.07
CA ASP A 51 4.69 10.40 4.46
C ASP A 51 5.70 9.47 3.81
N GLY A 52 5.99 8.33 4.46
CA GLY A 52 6.82 7.26 3.92
C GLY A 52 6.27 6.71 2.60
N GLU A 53 4.98 6.39 2.54
CA GLU A 53 4.31 5.87 1.34
C GLU A 53 4.36 6.88 0.19
N ARG A 54 4.11 8.17 0.46
CA ARG A 54 4.28 9.23 -0.55
C ARG A 54 5.70 9.27 -1.08
N TRP A 55 6.71 9.12 -0.22
CA TRP A 55 8.10 9.09 -0.64
C TRP A 55 8.42 7.86 -1.50
N VAL A 56 7.92 6.67 -1.13
CA VAL A 56 8.10 5.44 -1.92
C VAL A 56 7.44 5.58 -3.29
N MET A 57 6.20 6.08 -3.35
CA MET A 57 5.48 6.25 -4.62
C MET A 57 6.15 7.27 -5.54
N ASN A 58 6.67 8.37 -4.98
CA ASN A 58 7.44 9.34 -5.76
C ASN A 58 8.74 8.75 -6.29
N SER A 59 9.42 7.91 -5.49
CA SER A 59 10.65 7.23 -5.89
C SER A 59 10.38 6.24 -7.02
N ALA A 60 9.33 5.43 -6.92
CA ALA A 60 8.88 4.51 -7.98
C ALA A 60 8.49 5.27 -9.26
N ARG A 61 7.69 6.34 -9.13
CA ARG A 61 7.25 7.18 -10.26
C ARG A 61 8.42 7.74 -11.06
N ARG A 62 9.52 8.14 -10.40
CA ARG A 62 10.72 8.67 -11.07
C ARG A 62 11.45 7.61 -11.90
N GLN A 63 11.30 6.32 -11.59
CA GLN A 63 11.94 5.25 -12.37
C GLN A 63 11.10 4.79 -13.57
N LEU A 64 9.82 5.17 -13.70
CA LEU A 64 8.94 4.68 -14.76
C LEU A 64 9.49 4.91 -16.18
N SER A 65 10.18 6.02 -16.40
CA SER A 65 10.79 6.34 -17.71
C SER A 65 11.97 5.45 -18.09
N LYS A 66 12.50 4.65 -17.14
CA LYS A 66 13.63 3.73 -17.35
C LYS A 66 13.18 2.28 -17.54
N LEU A 67 11.87 2.03 -17.56
CA LEU A 67 11.30 0.70 -17.74
C LEU A 67 10.96 0.51 -19.21
N ASP A 68 11.71 -0.34 -19.89
CA ASP A 68 11.53 -0.63 -21.32
C ASP A 68 10.52 -1.75 -21.57
N ASP A 69 10.37 -2.66 -20.60
CA ASP A 69 9.40 -3.75 -20.67
C ASP A 69 7.98 -3.21 -20.40
N PRO A 70 7.05 -3.31 -21.36
CA PRO A 70 5.69 -2.79 -21.22
C PRO A 70 4.89 -3.49 -20.11
N GLU A 71 5.15 -4.77 -19.83
CA GLU A 71 4.46 -5.51 -18.76
C GLU A 71 4.91 -4.99 -17.40
N VAL A 72 6.22 -4.79 -17.22
CA VAL A 72 6.79 -4.23 -15.98
C VAL A 72 6.35 -2.78 -15.78
N LEU A 73 6.31 -1.98 -16.85
CA LEU A 73 5.80 -0.61 -16.79
C LEU A 73 4.32 -0.56 -16.38
N ASN A 74 3.50 -1.48 -16.90
CA ASN A 74 2.09 -1.57 -16.53
C ASN A 74 1.92 -1.97 -15.06
N ALA A 75 2.63 -3.02 -14.62
CA ALA A 75 2.61 -3.46 -13.23
C ALA A 75 3.05 -2.34 -12.26
N ALA A 76 4.09 -1.56 -12.62
CA ALA A 76 4.54 -0.44 -11.80
C ALA A 76 3.49 0.69 -11.71
N LYS A 77 2.74 0.96 -12.80
CA LYS A 77 1.65 1.96 -12.79
C LYS A 77 0.48 1.51 -11.91
N GLU A 78 0.08 0.25 -12.02
CA GLU A 78 -1.01 -0.32 -11.23
C GLU A 78 -0.64 -0.43 -9.75
N PHE A 79 0.61 -0.79 -9.43
CA PHE A 79 1.15 -0.73 -8.08
C PHE A 79 1.03 0.68 -7.48
N ILE A 80 1.51 1.71 -8.18
CA ILE A 80 1.44 3.10 -7.70
C ILE A 80 -0.01 3.56 -7.46
N ARG A 81 -0.95 3.09 -8.30
CA ARG A 81 -2.37 3.40 -8.14
C ARG A 81 -2.96 2.70 -6.91
N GLN A 82 -2.64 1.44 -6.70
CA GLN A 82 -3.08 0.68 -5.53
C GLN A 82 -2.58 1.30 -4.23
N GLU A 83 -1.28 1.62 -4.13
CA GLU A 83 -0.69 2.20 -2.92
C GLU A 83 -1.16 3.64 -2.64
N ARG A 84 -1.78 4.32 -3.62
CA ARG A 84 -2.44 5.60 -3.39
C ARG A 84 -3.82 5.45 -2.72
N ILE A 85 -4.45 4.28 -2.86
CA ILE A 85 -5.77 3.97 -2.31
C ILE A 85 -5.67 3.35 -0.91
N HIS A 86 -4.61 2.56 -0.65
CA HIS A 86 -4.27 2.05 0.69
C HIS A 86 -4.32 3.17 1.75
#